data_AF-A0A1A0DGW1-F1
#
_entry.id   AF-A0A1A0DGW1-F1
#
_cell.length_a   1.000
_cell.length_b   1.000
_cell.length_c   1.000
_cell.angle_alpha   90.00
_cell.angle_beta   90.00
_cell.angle_gamma   90.00
#
_symmetry.space_group_name_H-M   'P 1'
#
loop_
_entity.id
_entity.type
_entity.pdbx_description
1 polymer ?
#
loop_
_entity_poly.entity_id
_entity_poly.type
_entity_poly.pdbx_seq_one_letter_code
_entity_poly.pdbx_strand_id
1 'polypeptide(L)'
;MKQSDDLGLFNALIAAAAASGNVSTVPDTQATAGDGSASIALGFPPETFIDRAAGGSPPRGADMNGFLNRLSRAVQVLQAGYVGPFNTTFAQAIGGYPAGAIVSGSTPGSFWVSTADSNVTTPGASGATWNVLFDG
;
A
#
# COMPACT_ATOMS: atom_id res chain seq x y z
N MET A 1 -10.09 -1.12 -18.71
CA MET A 1 -11.07 -1.75 -17.80
C MET A 1 -12.45 -1.30 -18.24
N LYS A 2 -13.31 -2.23 -18.64
CA LYS A 2 -14.73 -1.98 -18.90
C LYS A 2 -15.48 -2.10 -17.57
N GLN A 3 -16.61 -1.43 -17.43
CA GLN A 3 -17.50 -1.55 -16.26
C GLN A 3 -17.94 -3.01 -16.01
N SER A 4 -17.96 -3.83 -17.05
CA SER A 4 -18.23 -5.27 -16.98
C SER A 4 -17.12 -6.11 -16.35
N ASP A 5 -15.93 -5.55 -16.13
CA ASP A 5 -14.78 -6.27 -15.58
C ASP A 5 -14.76 -6.22 -14.04
N ASP A 6 -15.90 -5.89 -13.40
CA ASP A 6 -16.03 -5.87 -11.94
C ASP A 6 -15.94 -7.29 -11.38
N LEU A 7 -14.76 -7.62 -10.83
CA LEU A 7 -14.50 -8.89 -10.15
C LEU A 7 -15.12 -8.95 -8.74
N GLY A 8 -15.87 -7.92 -8.35
CA GLY A 8 -16.49 -7.79 -7.04
C GLY A 8 -15.65 -7.00 -6.04
N LEU A 9 -16.31 -6.56 -4.96
CA LEU A 9 -15.67 -5.87 -3.84
C LEU A 9 -15.03 -6.86 -2.88
N PHE A 10 -13.91 -6.47 -2.26
CA PHE A 10 -13.36 -7.19 -1.12
C PHE A 10 -14.30 -6.97 0.07
N ASN A 11 -15.26 -7.86 0.28
CA ASN A 11 -16.18 -7.80 1.44
C ASN A 11 -15.63 -8.54 2.67
N ALA A 12 -14.53 -9.28 2.51
CA ALA A 12 -13.78 -9.93 3.58
C ALA A 12 -12.27 -9.77 3.34
N LEU A 13 -11.50 -9.69 4.42
CA LEU A 13 -10.04 -9.67 4.35
C LEU A 13 -9.52 -11.08 4.10
N ILE A 14 -8.50 -11.19 3.24
CA ILE A 14 -7.83 -12.48 3.05
C ILE A 14 -7.17 -12.89 4.38
N ALA A 15 -7.31 -14.16 4.74
CA ALA A 15 -6.81 -14.74 5.99
C ALA A 15 -7.41 -14.14 7.28
N ALA A 16 -8.55 -13.44 7.24
CA ALA A 16 -9.21 -12.88 8.43
C ALA A 16 -9.54 -13.92 9.53
N ALA A 17 -9.85 -15.16 9.11
CA ALA A 17 -10.20 -16.26 10.02
C ALA A 17 -9.06 -17.28 10.21
N ALA A 18 -7.86 -16.99 9.71
CA ALA A 18 -6.71 -17.86 9.94
C ALA A 18 -6.28 -17.80 11.41
N ALA A 19 -5.82 -18.93 11.95
CA ALA A 19 -5.26 -18.98 13.29
C ALA A 19 -4.08 -18.00 13.42
N SER A 20 -3.83 -17.45 14.60
CA SER A 20 -2.79 -16.44 14.84
C SER A 20 -1.39 -16.89 14.41
N GLY A 21 -1.07 -18.18 14.48
CA GLY A 21 0.20 -18.73 13.99
C GLY A 21 0.31 -18.84 12.47
N ASN A 22 -0.80 -18.68 11.75
CA ASN A 22 -0.88 -18.82 10.29
C ASN A 22 -0.99 -17.46 9.58
N VAL A 23 -0.83 -16.34 10.27
CA VAL A 23 -0.74 -15.00 9.69
C VAL A 23 0.33 -14.24 10.44
N SER A 24 1.36 -13.77 9.75
CA SER A 24 2.39 -12.94 10.35
C SER A 24 2.21 -11.47 9.98
N THR A 25 2.78 -10.59 10.81
CA THR A 25 3.05 -9.21 10.37
C THR A 25 4.37 -9.21 9.64
N VAL A 26 4.34 -8.96 8.33
CA VAL A 26 5.56 -8.92 7.52
C VAL A 26 6.34 -7.63 7.79
N PRO A 27 7.59 -7.71 8.27
CA PRO A 27 8.40 -6.54 8.61
C PRO A 27 8.95 -5.85 7.36
N ASP A 28 9.44 -4.61 7.51
CA ASP A 28 10.04 -3.88 6.38
C ASP A 28 11.34 -4.53 5.89
N THR A 29 12.16 -5.03 6.81
CA THR A 29 13.39 -5.77 6.53
C THR A 29 13.37 -7.15 7.17
N GLN A 30 14.00 -8.13 6.52
CA GLN A 30 14.14 -9.48 7.07
C GLN A 30 15.02 -9.45 8.33
N ALA A 31 14.57 -10.07 9.42
CA ALA A 31 15.30 -10.07 10.69
C ALA A 31 16.47 -11.05 10.69
N THR A 32 16.30 -12.21 10.07
CA THR A 32 17.32 -13.28 10.01
C THR A 32 17.45 -13.76 8.58
N ALA A 33 18.60 -13.54 7.94
CA ALA A 33 18.83 -14.01 6.58
C ALA A 33 18.86 -15.56 6.53
N GLY A 34 18.23 -16.15 5.51
CA GLY A 34 18.23 -17.60 5.26
C GLY A 34 17.12 -18.37 5.97
N ASP A 35 16.34 -17.74 6.85
CA ASP A 35 15.24 -18.39 7.56
C ASP A 35 13.94 -18.50 6.73
N GLY A 36 13.95 -17.96 5.50
CA GLY A 36 12.80 -17.96 4.60
C GLY A 36 11.67 -16.99 5.00
N SER A 37 11.89 -16.13 6.00
CA SER A 37 10.93 -15.09 6.39
C SER A 37 10.86 -13.96 5.37
N ALA A 38 9.65 -13.61 4.97
CA ALA A 38 9.44 -12.52 4.04
C ALA A 38 9.69 -11.16 4.69
N SER A 39 9.93 -10.16 3.85
CA SER A 39 9.95 -8.75 4.26
C SER A 39 9.44 -7.85 3.14
N ILE A 40 9.11 -6.59 3.43
CA ILE A 40 8.72 -5.64 2.38
C ILE A 40 9.86 -5.40 1.40
N ALA A 41 11.10 -5.31 1.88
CA ALA A 41 12.27 -5.06 1.04
C ALA A 41 12.60 -6.23 0.10
N LEU A 42 12.43 -7.48 0.53
CA LEU A 42 12.80 -8.66 -0.25
C LEU A 42 11.62 -9.38 -0.89
N GLY A 43 10.38 -9.12 -0.46
CA GLY A 43 9.25 -9.99 -0.75
C GLY A 43 9.55 -11.40 -0.21
N PHE A 44 9.55 -12.39 -1.09
CA PHE A 44 10.11 -13.71 -0.79
C PHE A 44 11.65 -13.66 -0.94
N PRO A 45 12.42 -13.95 0.12
CA PRO A 45 13.88 -13.78 0.09
C PRO A 45 14.56 -14.86 -0.76
N PRO A 46 15.82 -14.67 -1.21
CA PRO A 46 16.47 -15.54 -2.20
C PRO A 46 16.49 -17.03 -1.87
N GLU A 47 16.61 -17.39 -0.58
CA GLU A 47 16.58 -18.77 -0.10
C GLU A 47 15.28 -19.51 -0.43
N THR A 48 14.19 -18.77 -0.72
CA THR A 48 12.90 -19.34 -1.12
C THR A 48 12.78 -19.74 -2.58
N PHE A 49 13.78 -19.38 -3.39
CA PHE A 49 13.88 -19.78 -4.80
C PHE A 49 14.93 -20.88 -5.03
N ILE A 50 15.52 -21.41 -3.95
CA ILE A 50 16.47 -22.52 -4.00
C ILE A 50 15.72 -23.81 -3.70
N ASP A 51 16.02 -24.88 -4.42
CA ASP A 51 15.47 -26.20 -4.12
C ASP A 51 15.75 -26.60 -2.68
N ARG A 52 14.75 -27.20 -2.02
CA ARG A 52 14.93 -27.68 -0.63
C ARG A 52 16.10 -28.68 -0.52
N ALA A 53 16.29 -29.52 -1.54
CA ALA A 53 17.40 -30.46 -1.60
C ALA A 53 18.79 -29.79 -1.72
N ALA A 54 18.82 -28.55 -2.22
CA ALA A 54 20.02 -27.72 -2.33
C ALA A 54 20.18 -26.75 -1.13
N GLY A 55 19.39 -26.92 -0.06
CA GLY A 55 19.46 -26.10 1.14
C GLY A 55 18.53 -24.88 1.17
N GLY A 56 17.58 -24.78 0.25
CA GLY A 56 16.57 -23.71 0.25
C GLY A 56 15.50 -23.86 1.34
N SER A 57 14.87 -22.74 1.68
CA SER A 57 13.80 -22.63 2.68
C SER A 57 12.49 -22.28 1.96
N PRO A 58 11.41 -23.09 2.03
CA PRO A 58 10.17 -22.75 1.34
C PRO A 58 9.56 -21.43 1.84
N PRO A 59 8.82 -20.69 0.98
CA PRO A 59 8.04 -19.54 1.44
C PRO A 59 7.11 -19.90 2.60
N ARG A 60 7.07 -19.05 3.63
CA ARG A 60 6.21 -19.25 4.80
C ARG A 60 4.77 -18.85 4.47
N GLY A 61 3.83 -19.79 4.59
CA GLY A 61 2.41 -19.52 4.36
C GLY A 61 1.84 -18.41 5.24
N ALA A 62 2.36 -18.27 6.47
CA ALA A 62 1.98 -17.17 7.37
C ALA A 62 2.33 -15.79 6.81
N ASP A 63 3.48 -15.66 6.14
CA ASP A 63 3.93 -14.40 5.54
C ASP A 63 3.13 -14.07 4.28
N MET A 64 2.79 -15.09 3.47
CA MET A 64 1.87 -14.91 2.34
C MET A 64 0.49 -14.42 2.83
N ASN A 65 -0.05 -15.05 3.86
CA ASN A 65 -1.29 -14.59 4.48
C ASN A 65 -1.17 -13.16 5.01
N GLY A 66 -0.03 -12.82 5.62
CA GLY A 66 0.26 -11.45 6.08
C GLY A 66 0.23 -10.42 4.96
N PHE A 67 0.90 -10.69 3.83
CA PHE A 67 0.87 -9.82 2.65
C PHE A 67 -0.53 -9.69 2.05
N LEU A 68 -1.23 -10.81 1.85
CA LEU A 68 -2.58 -10.81 1.28
C LEU A 68 -3.57 -10.08 2.20
N ASN A 69 -3.44 -10.25 3.51
CA ASN A 69 -4.23 -9.51 4.48
C ASN A 69 -3.96 -8.00 4.38
N ARG A 70 -2.69 -7.58 4.38
CA ARG A 70 -2.29 -6.17 4.25
C ARG A 70 -2.81 -5.55 2.95
N LEU A 71 -2.68 -6.25 1.82
CA LEU A 71 -3.15 -5.78 0.51
C LEU A 71 -4.67 -5.72 0.43
N SER A 72 -5.38 -6.76 0.85
CA SER A 72 -6.85 -6.75 0.84
C SER A 72 -7.44 -5.64 1.73
N ARG A 73 -6.79 -5.31 2.86
CA ARG A 73 -7.15 -4.15 3.68
C ARG A 73 -6.97 -2.83 2.93
N ALA A 74 -5.85 -2.64 2.24
CA ALA A 74 -5.60 -1.44 1.45
C ALA A 74 -6.63 -1.30 0.31
N VAL A 75 -6.97 -2.39 -0.35
CA VAL A 75 -8.00 -2.41 -1.41
C VAL A 75 -9.39 -2.07 -0.84
N GLN A 76 -9.78 -2.61 0.32
CA GLN A 76 -11.05 -2.25 0.97
C GLN A 76 -11.15 -0.75 1.26
N VAL A 77 -10.06 -0.15 1.76
CA VAL A 77 -10.01 1.30 2.03
C VAL A 77 -10.23 2.10 0.74
N LEU A 78 -9.59 1.71 -0.36
CA LEU A 78 -9.78 2.35 -1.66
C LEU A 78 -11.20 2.16 -2.21
N GLN A 79 -11.76 0.94 -2.10
CA GLN A 79 -13.13 0.62 -2.54
C GLN A 79 -14.20 1.38 -1.76
N ALA A 80 -13.92 1.76 -0.51
CA ALA A 80 -14.80 2.61 0.30
C ALA A 80 -14.74 4.10 -0.10
N GLY A 81 -13.99 4.47 -1.14
CA GLY A 81 -13.86 5.85 -1.61
C GLY A 81 -12.88 6.69 -0.81
N TYR A 82 -11.90 6.08 -0.15
CA TYR A 82 -10.94 6.81 0.68
C TYR A 82 -10.07 7.76 -0.15
N VAL A 83 -10.14 9.04 0.21
CA VAL A 83 -9.23 10.09 -0.27
C VAL A 83 -8.47 10.65 0.93
N GLY A 84 -7.25 10.18 1.11
CA GLY A 84 -6.42 10.49 2.27
C GLY A 84 -5.90 11.93 2.27
N PRO A 85 -5.55 12.48 3.45
CA PRO A 85 -4.94 13.80 3.54
C PRO A 85 -3.54 13.79 2.92
N PHE A 86 -3.07 14.96 2.51
CA PHE A 86 -1.66 15.11 2.11
C PHE A 86 -0.74 14.65 3.26
N ASN A 87 0.22 13.79 2.93
CA ASN A 87 1.20 13.29 3.89
C ASN A 87 2.61 13.55 3.35
N THR A 88 3.33 14.47 3.99
CA THR A 88 4.68 14.86 3.57
C THR A 88 5.64 13.68 3.57
N THR A 89 5.62 12.83 4.61
CA THR A 89 6.50 11.66 4.70
C THR A 89 6.25 10.68 3.56
N PHE A 90 4.98 10.43 3.24
CA PHE A 90 4.60 9.59 2.12
C PHE A 90 5.02 10.21 0.79
N ALA A 91 4.74 11.50 0.57
CA ALA A 91 5.18 12.24 -0.61
C ALA A 91 6.69 12.06 -0.84
N GLN A 92 7.51 12.28 0.19
CA GLN A 92 8.95 12.10 0.07
C GLN A 92 9.33 10.64 -0.24
N ALA A 93 8.68 9.67 0.40
CA ALA A 93 8.97 8.26 0.21
C ALA A 93 8.65 7.76 -1.22
N ILE A 94 7.64 8.32 -1.89
CA ILE A 94 7.22 7.92 -3.24
C ILE A 94 7.75 8.84 -4.36
N GLY A 95 8.55 9.85 -4.02
CA GLY A 95 9.04 10.85 -5.00
C GLY A 95 8.00 11.89 -5.40
N GLY A 96 6.99 12.12 -4.56
CA GLY A 96 5.94 13.12 -4.67
C GLY A 96 4.62 12.59 -5.26
N TYR A 97 3.55 13.32 -5.01
CA TYR A 97 2.26 13.03 -5.63
C TYR A 97 2.32 13.40 -7.13
N PRO A 98 1.84 12.55 -8.06
CA PRO A 98 1.81 12.88 -9.49
C PRO A 98 0.79 13.98 -9.81
N ALA A 99 0.89 14.58 -10.99
CA ALA A 99 -0.12 15.50 -11.48
C ALA A 99 -1.50 14.81 -11.54
N GLY A 100 -2.55 15.50 -11.12
CA GLY A 100 -3.91 14.96 -11.03
C GLY A 100 -4.19 14.11 -9.77
N ALA A 101 -3.20 13.86 -8.91
CA ALA A 101 -3.45 13.22 -7.62
C ALA A 101 -4.38 14.07 -6.75
N ILE A 102 -5.33 13.41 -6.07
CA ILE A 102 -6.28 14.07 -5.18
C ILE A 102 -5.95 13.72 -3.73
N VAL A 103 -5.93 14.75 -2.88
CA VAL A 103 -5.78 14.61 -1.43
C VAL A 103 -6.89 15.38 -0.73
N SER A 104 -7.31 14.91 0.44
CA SER A 104 -8.20 15.69 1.31
C SER A 104 -7.44 16.76 2.08
N GLY A 105 -8.12 17.86 2.36
CA GLY A 105 -7.66 18.88 3.30
C GLY A 105 -7.94 18.47 4.75
N SER A 106 -7.51 19.31 5.69
CA SER A 106 -7.80 19.13 7.13
C SER A 106 -9.27 19.32 7.50
N THR A 107 -10.04 19.96 6.63
CA THR A 107 -11.48 20.23 6.81
C THR A 107 -12.29 19.27 5.95
N PRO A 108 -13.31 18.56 6.49
CA PRO A 108 -14.20 17.72 5.68
C PRO A 108 -14.80 18.50 4.50
N GLY A 109 -14.76 17.91 3.32
CA GLY A 109 -15.21 18.57 2.08
C GLY A 109 -14.14 19.40 1.36
N SER A 110 -12.99 19.66 2.00
CA SER A 110 -11.84 20.25 1.32
C SER A 110 -11.05 19.17 0.59
N PHE A 111 -10.85 19.37 -0.71
CA PHE A 111 -10.04 18.50 -1.56
C PHE A 111 -9.15 19.32 -2.46
N TRP A 112 -7.97 18.78 -2.73
CA TRP A 112 -6.95 19.41 -3.54
C TRP A 112 -6.52 18.47 -4.64
N VAL A 113 -6.26 19.02 -5.83
CA VAL A 113 -5.69 18.30 -6.96
C VAL A 113 -4.29 18.82 -7.26
N SER A 114 -3.33 17.90 -7.37
CA SER A 114 -1.95 18.25 -7.70
C SER A 114 -1.86 18.76 -9.13
N THR A 115 -1.14 19.86 -9.35
CA THR A 115 -0.95 20.46 -10.69
C THR A 115 0.43 20.17 -11.29
N ALA A 116 1.27 19.41 -10.59
CA ALA A 116 2.60 19.04 -11.04
C ALA A 116 2.93 17.58 -10.67
N ASP A 117 3.82 16.97 -11.44
CA ASP A 117 4.43 15.69 -11.07
C ASP A 117 5.42 15.86 -9.92
N SER A 118 5.65 14.77 -9.19
CA SER A 118 6.56 14.74 -8.04
C SER A 118 6.28 15.84 -7.01
N ASN A 119 5.01 16.16 -6.79
CA ASN A 119 4.59 17.22 -5.89
C ASN A 119 4.77 16.81 -4.43
N VAL A 120 5.71 17.47 -3.77
CA VAL A 120 6.00 17.32 -2.33
C VAL A 120 5.57 18.53 -1.51
N THR A 121 4.93 19.52 -2.13
CA THR A 121 4.47 20.75 -1.46
C THR A 121 3.19 20.51 -0.70
N THR A 122 2.99 21.22 0.41
CA THR A 122 1.74 21.12 1.20
C THR A 122 0.61 21.89 0.50
N PRO A 123 -0.57 21.28 0.28
CA PRO A 123 -1.72 21.99 -0.29
C PRO A 123 -2.06 23.27 0.48
N GLY A 124 -2.36 24.35 -0.25
CA GLY A 124 -2.67 25.68 0.32
C GLY A 124 -1.46 26.49 0.81
N ALA A 125 -0.24 25.94 0.79
CA ALA A 125 0.96 26.72 1.09
C ALA A 125 1.30 27.68 -0.06
N SER A 126 2.01 28.78 0.25
CA SER A 126 2.49 29.71 -0.78
C SER A 126 3.44 29.00 -1.75
N GLY A 127 3.17 29.12 -3.05
CA GLY A 127 3.94 28.45 -4.11
C GLY A 127 3.68 26.95 -4.23
N ALA A 128 2.68 26.42 -3.52
CA ALA A 128 2.32 25.01 -3.64
C ALA A 128 1.61 24.74 -4.98
N THR A 129 1.89 23.60 -5.59
CA THR A 129 1.33 23.21 -6.89
C THR A 129 0.05 22.41 -6.70
N TRP A 130 -0.95 23.02 -6.06
CA TRP A 130 -2.26 22.42 -5.80
C TRP A 130 -3.39 23.40 -6.09
N ASN A 131 -4.48 22.89 -6.68
CA ASN A 131 -5.74 23.64 -6.82
C ASN A 131 -6.81 23.03 -5.91
N VAL A 132 -7.77 23.84 -5.47
CA VAL A 132 -8.99 23.34 -4.81
C VAL A 132 -9.78 22.55 -5.85
N LEU A 133 -10.23 21.35 -5.49
CA LEU A 133 -10.91 20.46 -6.45
C LEU A 133 -12.37 20.88 -6.74
N PHE A 134 -13.03 21.51 -5.77
CA PHE A 134 -14.45 21.87 -5.83
C PHE A 134 -14.65 23.39 -5.75
N ASP A 135 -13.97 24.15 -6.60
CA ASP A 135 -14.16 25.59 -6.79
C ASP A 135 -15.16 25.88 -7.91
N GLY A 136 -16.43 25.58 -7.69
CA GLY A 136 -17.54 25.83 -8.62
C GLY A 136 -18.79 26.34 -7.92
#